data_AF-A0A9P9FZA5-F1
#
_entry.id   AF-A0A9P9FZA5-F1
#
_cell.length_a   1.000
_cell.length_b   1.000
_cell.length_c   1.000
_cell.angle_alpha   90.00
_cell.angle_beta   90.00
_cell.angle_gamma   90.00
#
_symmetry.space_group_name_H-M   'P 1'
#
loop_
_entity.id
_entity.type
_entity.pdbx_description
1 polymer ?
#
loop_
_entity_poly.entity_id
_entity_poly.type
_entity_poly.pdbx_seq_one_letter_code
_entity_poly.pdbx_strand_id
1 'polypeptide(L)'
;MAEDLCISAAICSRIRTQRLRSAPLRLDGMHNNIWITTSGMFDVHSLRCLLGNMPLEPVMFSVDYPFSDNKLGREYLETIRREEILDEDGIKAFASGNARRLLFRGGDGAKV
;
A
#
# COMPACT_ATOMS: atom_id res chain seq x y z
N MET A 1 -23.90 4.34 -6.10
CA MET A 1 -23.06 5.35 -6.78
C MET A 1 -22.05 5.90 -5.79
N ALA A 2 -21.10 5.06 -5.36
CA ALA A 2 -20.07 5.40 -4.37
C ALA A 2 -18.72 4.86 -4.86
N GLU A 3 -18.45 5.10 -6.15
CA GLU A 3 -17.20 4.77 -6.83
C GLU A 3 -16.14 5.89 -6.65
N ASP A 4 -16.49 7.00 -5.98
CA ASP A 4 -15.69 8.24 -5.95
C ASP A 4 -14.79 8.42 -4.70
N LEU A 5 -14.59 7.39 -3.88
CA LEU A 5 -13.81 7.51 -2.63
C LEU A 5 -12.46 6.80 -2.60
N CYS A 6 -11.89 6.40 -3.76
CA CYS A 6 -10.46 6.06 -3.83
C CYS A 6 -9.53 7.23 -3.43
N ILE A 7 -10.10 8.41 -3.11
CA ILE A 7 -9.42 9.65 -2.71
C ILE A 7 -9.37 9.89 -1.19
N SER A 8 -10.10 9.18 -0.31
CA SER A 8 -10.03 9.51 1.12
C SER A 8 -8.91 8.77 1.85
N ALA A 9 -7.78 9.45 1.97
CA ALA A 9 -6.62 9.15 2.79
C ALA A 9 -6.94 8.63 4.22
N ALA A 10 -5.95 7.90 4.75
CA ALA A 10 -5.57 7.81 6.17
C ALA A 10 -6.14 6.69 7.04
N ILE A 11 -5.33 5.64 7.22
CA ILE A 11 -5.05 4.97 8.50
C ILE A 11 -3.54 4.61 8.45
N CYS A 12 -2.61 4.92 9.37
CA CYS A 12 -2.45 5.88 10.46
C CYS A 12 -0.94 5.86 10.84
N SER A 13 -0.30 7.03 10.93
CA SER A 13 0.92 7.43 11.68
C SER A 13 2.24 6.61 11.60
N ARG A 14 3.22 7.14 10.85
CA ARG A 14 4.59 7.36 11.38
C ARG A 14 5.25 8.63 10.82
N ILE A 15 4.97 9.73 11.51
CA ILE A 15 5.73 10.98 11.70
C ILE A 15 7.02 11.15 10.85
N ARG A 16 6.98 12.12 9.93
CA ARG A 16 8.13 12.98 9.60
C ARG A 16 7.72 14.44 9.88
N THR A 17 7.86 14.86 11.14
CA THR A 17 7.61 16.25 11.57
C THR A 17 8.66 17.17 10.97
N GLN A 18 8.44 17.72 9.79
CA GLN A 18 9.07 18.98 9.37
C GLN A 18 8.07 19.84 8.59
N ARG A 19 7.30 20.62 9.36
CA ARG A 19 6.92 22.01 9.03
C ARG A 19 6.26 22.21 7.66
N LEU A 20 4.97 21.91 7.57
CA LEU A 20 4.12 22.30 6.43
C LEU A 20 3.96 23.84 6.38
N ARG A 21 4.92 24.53 5.76
CA ARG A 21 4.69 25.88 5.23
C ARG A 21 4.07 25.74 3.85
N SER A 22 2.74 25.89 3.79
CA SER A 22 2.03 26.49 2.65
C SER A 22 2.56 26.14 1.24
N ALA A 23 2.57 24.86 0.88
CA ALA A 23 2.72 24.43 -0.51
C ALA A 23 1.41 23.76 -0.94
N PRO A 24 0.89 24.05 -2.16
CA PRO A 24 -0.27 23.34 -2.69
C PRO A 24 0.04 21.84 -2.71
N LEU A 25 -0.96 21.01 -2.39
CA LEU A 25 -0.85 19.55 -2.32
C LEU A 25 -0.62 18.96 -3.73
N ARG A 26 0.55 19.23 -4.32
CA ARG A 26 1.00 18.63 -5.58
C ARG A 26 1.22 17.13 -5.32
N LEU A 27 0.86 16.28 -6.29
CA LEU A 27 1.09 14.82 -6.26
C LEU A 27 2.51 14.44 -5.75
N ASP A 28 3.49 15.26 -6.10
CA ASP A 28 4.89 15.24 -5.62
C ASP A 28 5.04 15.05 -4.09
N GLY A 29 4.23 15.75 -3.29
CA GLY A 29 4.25 15.67 -1.84
C GLY A 29 3.61 14.40 -1.29
N MET A 30 2.64 13.83 -2.02
CA MET A 30 1.94 12.60 -1.64
C MET A 30 2.83 11.37 -1.83
N HIS A 31 3.61 11.33 -2.92
CA HIS A 31 4.46 10.17 -3.24
C HIS A 31 5.55 9.92 -2.19
N ASN A 32 6.02 10.97 -1.52
CA ASN A 32 7.16 10.91 -0.61
C ASN A 32 6.78 10.77 0.86
N ASN A 33 5.52 11.05 1.21
CA ASN A 33 5.12 11.27 2.61
C ASN A 33 3.88 10.47 3.03
N ILE A 34 3.25 9.74 2.10
CA ILE A 34 2.03 8.96 2.33
C ILE A 34 2.29 7.50 1.95
N TRP A 35 1.81 6.59 2.79
CA TRP A 35 1.81 5.15 2.56
C TRP A 35 0.36 4.65 2.51
N ILE A 36 0.10 3.67 1.66
CA ILE A 36 -1.25 3.21 1.35
C ILE A 36 -1.35 1.71 1.63
N THR A 37 -2.43 1.29 2.28
CA THR A 37 -2.75 -0.13 2.50
C THR A 37 -4.00 -0.54 1.73
N THR A 38 -4.05 -1.77 1.20
CA THR A 38 -5.23 -2.33 0.51
C THR A 38 -6.25 -2.99 1.46
N SER A 39 -6.20 -2.65 2.75
CA SER A 39 -7.16 -3.11 3.76
C SER A 39 -8.59 -2.80 3.34
N GLY A 40 -9.47 -3.80 3.43
CA GLY A 40 -10.89 -3.66 3.05
C GLY A 40 -11.15 -3.52 1.55
N MET A 41 -10.11 -3.51 0.71
CA MET A 41 -10.19 -3.36 -0.75
C MET A 41 -9.47 -4.52 -1.43
N PHE A 42 -10.14 -5.67 -1.50
CA PHE A 42 -9.63 -6.90 -2.13
C PHE A 42 -10.01 -7.00 -3.61
N ASP A 43 -9.85 -5.91 -4.36
CA ASP A 43 -10.14 -5.83 -5.79
C ASP A 43 -8.89 -5.43 -6.59
N VAL A 44 -8.70 -6.12 -7.72
CA VAL A 44 -7.52 -5.94 -8.59
C VAL A 44 -7.59 -4.67 -9.43
N HIS A 45 -8.79 -4.20 -9.79
CA HIS A 45 -8.96 -2.97 -10.57
C HIS A 45 -8.55 -1.76 -9.74
N SER A 46 -8.91 -1.77 -8.45
CA SER A 46 -8.52 -0.77 -7.46
C SER A 46 -6.99 -0.69 -7.32
N LEU A 47 -6.30 -1.84 -7.28
CA LEU A 47 -4.83 -1.88 -7.25
C LEU A 47 -4.21 -1.37 -8.55
N ARG A 48 -4.73 -1.75 -9.72
CA ARG A 48 -4.24 -1.24 -11.01
C ARG A 48 -4.40 0.28 -11.11
N CYS A 49 -5.53 0.81 -10.68
CA CYS A 49 -5.79 2.25 -10.63
C CYS A 49 -4.79 2.96 -9.70
N LEU A 50 -4.53 2.38 -8.53
CA LEU A 50 -3.54 2.91 -7.60
C LEU A 50 -2.13 2.93 -8.20
N LEU A 51 -1.69 1.82 -8.80
CA LEU A 51 -0.36 1.69 -9.40
C LEU A 51 -0.18 2.54 -10.67
N GLY A 52 -1.26 2.90 -11.35
CA GLY A 52 -1.21 3.85 -12.47
C GLY A 52 -0.91 5.29 -12.05
N ASN A 53 -1.16 5.64 -10.78
CA ASN A 53 -0.99 7.00 -10.26
C ASN A 53 0.15 7.12 -9.24
N MET A 54 0.49 6.02 -8.56
CA MET A 54 1.49 5.97 -7.48
C MET A 54 2.52 4.87 -7.74
N PRO A 55 3.78 5.07 -7.34
CA PRO A 55 4.76 3.97 -7.35
C PRO A 55 4.32 2.85 -6.39
N LEU A 56 4.80 1.63 -6.64
CA LEU A 56 4.57 0.47 -5.76
C LEU A 56 5.19 0.65 -4.36
N GLU A 57 6.26 1.42 -4.27
CA GLU A 57 7.09 1.57 -3.08
C GLU A 57 6.31 1.95 -1.78
N PRO A 58 5.38 2.93 -1.79
CA PRO A 58 4.55 3.27 -0.63
C PRO A 58 3.31 2.38 -0.44
N VAL A 59 3.07 1.40 -1.31
CA VAL A 59 1.84 0.58 -1.32
C VAL A 59 2.07 -0.74 -0.58
N MET A 60 1.18 -1.10 0.33
CA MET A 60 1.33 -2.24 1.24
C MET A 60 0.06 -3.08 1.30
N PHE A 61 0.22 -4.37 1.49
CA PHE A 61 -0.88 -5.29 1.74
C PHE A 61 -1.34 -5.23 3.21
N SER A 62 -2.64 -5.21 3.43
CA SER A 62 -3.26 -5.36 4.76
C SER A 62 -4.66 -5.97 4.59
N VAL A 63 -5.16 -6.67 5.62
CA VAL A 63 -6.46 -7.35 5.58
C VAL A 63 -7.54 -6.60 6.36
N ASP A 64 -7.21 -5.92 7.46
CA ASP A 64 -8.19 -5.33 8.40
C ASP A 64 -8.96 -6.37 9.24
N TYR A 65 -8.22 -7.24 9.93
CA TYR A 65 -8.80 -8.19 10.90
C TYR A 65 -9.23 -7.44 12.19
N PRO A 66 -10.42 -7.71 12.79
CA PRO A 66 -11.34 -8.82 12.51
C PRO A 66 -12.49 -8.49 11.53
N PHE A 67 -12.48 -7.32 10.89
CA PHE A 67 -13.55 -6.90 9.99
C PHE A 67 -13.54 -7.65 8.66
N SER A 68 -12.36 -8.06 8.20
CA SER A 68 -12.18 -8.90 7.01
C SER A 68 -11.46 -10.21 7.35
N ASP A 69 -11.80 -11.27 6.61
CA ASP A 69 -11.18 -12.59 6.78
C ASP A 69 -9.82 -12.66 6.08
N ASN A 70 -8.83 -13.25 6.75
CA ASN A 70 -7.52 -13.56 6.19
C ASN A 70 -7.60 -14.45 4.94
N LYS A 71 -8.65 -15.26 4.79
CA LYS A 71 -8.90 -16.05 3.57
C LYS A 71 -9.06 -15.16 2.34
N LEU A 72 -9.80 -14.05 2.46
CA LEU A 72 -9.97 -13.08 1.37
C LEU A 72 -8.64 -12.42 1.00
N GLY A 73 -7.86 -12.06 2.01
CA GLY A 73 -6.51 -11.53 1.82
C GLY A 73 -5.58 -12.48 1.05
N ARG A 74 -5.64 -13.79 1.34
CA ARG A 74 -4.87 -14.79 0.60
C ARG A 74 -5.35 -14.91 -0.84
N GLU A 75 -6.65 -15.03 -1.05
CA GLU A 75 -7.26 -15.13 -2.40
C GLU A 75 -6.92 -13.92 -3.27
N TYR A 76 -6.85 -12.74 -2.66
CA TYR A 76 -6.44 -11.51 -3.33
C TYR A 76 -4.99 -11.56 -3.84
N LEU A 77 -4.04 -12.00 -3.00
CA LEU A 77 -2.64 -12.17 -3.43
C LEU A 77 -2.48 -13.22 -4.55
N GLU A 78 -3.23 -14.31 -4.49
CA GLU A 78 -3.24 -15.31 -5.57
C GLU A 78 -3.83 -14.76 -6.87
N THR A 79 -4.84 -13.89 -6.78
CA THR A 79 -5.43 -13.24 -7.94
C THR A 79 -4.45 -12.25 -8.58
N ILE A 80 -3.73 -11.46 -7.78
CA ILE A 80 -2.67 -10.56 -8.25
C ILE A 80 -1.58 -11.33 -9.02
N ARG A 81 -1.16 -12.50 -8.48
CA ARG A 81 -0.21 -13.40 -9.14
C ARG A 81 -0.73 -13.91 -10.47
N ARG A 82 -1.95 -14.48 -10.45
CA ARG A 82 -2.57 -15.09 -11.64
C ARG A 82 -2.78 -14.09 -12.77
N GLU A 83 -3.11 -12.84 -12.42
CA GLU A 83 -3.33 -11.77 -13.39
C GLU A 83 -2.07 -10.96 -13.74
N GLU A 84 -0.91 -11.38 -13.22
CA GLU A 84 0.41 -10.78 -13.50
C GLU A 84 0.43 -9.25 -13.31
N ILE A 85 -0.30 -8.76 -12.29
CA ILE A 85 -0.38 -7.32 -12.00
C ILE A 85 0.96 -6.81 -11.46
N LEU A 86 1.64 -7.66 -10.70
CA LEU A 86 2.95 -7.43 -10.12
C LEU A 86 3.82 -8.65 -10.43
N ASP A 87 5.11 -8.40 -10.64
CA ASP A 87 6.12 -9.45 -10.70
C ASP A 87 6.37 -10.05 -9.31
N GLU A 88 7.12 -11.15 -9.25
CA GLU A 88 7.39 -11.86 -7.99
C GLU A 88 8.07 -10.97 -6.94
N ASP A 89 8.96 -10.08 -7.37
CA ASP A 89 9.64 -9.15 -6.46
C ASP A 89 8.70 -8.01 -6.02
N GLY A 90 7.84 -7.52 -6.91
CA GLY A 90 6.77 -6.58 -6.58
C GLY A 90 5.76 -7.16 -5.59
N ILE A 91 5.39 -8.45 -5.72
CA ILE A 91 4.51 -9.13 -4.76
C ILE A 91 5.18 -9.25 -3.40
N LYS A 92 6.47 -9.63 -3.33
CA LYS A 92 7.20 -9.68 -2.06
C LYS A 92 7.28 -8.29 -1.40
N ALA A 93 7.55 -7.25 -2.19
CA ALA A 93 7.58 -5.88 -1.72
C ALA A 93 6.20 -5.47 -1.16
N PHE A 94 5.13 -5.68 -1.93
CA PHE A 94 3.76 -5.35 -1.55
C PHE A 94 3.28 -6.13 -0.32
N ALA A 95 3.52 -7.44 -0.27
CA ALA A 95 3.00 -8.32 0.77
C ALA A 95 3.61 -8.07 2.15
N SER A 96 4.90 -7.71 2.21
CA SER A 96 5.58 -7.46 3.50
C SER A 96 6.84 -6.60 3.42
N GLY A 97 7.53 -6.56 2.27
CA GLY A 97 8.81 -5.84 2.15
C GLY A 97 8.70 -4.34 2.40
N ASN A 98 7.68 -3.71 1.84
CA ASN A 98 7.38 -2.28 1.99
C ASN A 98 7.07 -1.93 3.45
N ALA A 99 6.21 -2.72 4.10
CA ALA A 99 5.91 -2.57 5.52
C ALA A 99 7.15 -2.78 6.40
N ARG A 100 7.97 -3.78 6.08
CA ARG A 100 9.21 -4.05 6.81
C ARG A 100 10.18 -2.87 6.72
N ARG A 101 10.36 -2.32 5.52
CA ARG A 101 11.25 -1.19 5.26
C ARG A 101 10.79 0.07 5.99
N LEU A 102 9.48 0.34 5.99
CA LEU A 102 8.89 1.48 6.68
C LEU A 102 9.00 1.35 8.21
N LEU A 103 8.59 0.21 8.76
CA LEU A 103 8.38 0.07 10.20
C LEU A 103 9.63 -0.34 10.96
N PHE A 104 10.55 -1.06 10.33
CA PHE A 104 11.70 -1.68 11.00
C PHE A 104 13.06 -1.22 10.49
N ARG A 105 13.10 -0.27 9.53
CA ARG A 105 14.24 0.52 9.01
C ARG A 105 15.65 0.15 9.56
N GLY A 106 16.09 -1.07 9.25
CA GLY A 106 17.32 -1.69 9.77
C GLY A 106 17.46 -3.19 9.44
N GLY A 107 16.87 -3.67 8.34
CA GLY A 107 16.74 -5.10 8.04
C GLY A 107 17.22 -5.52 6.65
N ASP A 108 18.22 -4.85 6.08
CA ASP A 108 18.89 -5.32 4.85
C ASP A 108 19.87 -6.48 5.18
N GLY A 109 19.37 -7.57 5.79
CA GLY A 109 20.23 -8.73 6.07
C GLY A 109 19.82 -9.74 7.13
N ALA A 110 18.58 -9.75 7.64
CA ALA A 110 18.17 -10.82 8.56
C ALA A 110 17.63 -12.02 7.77
N LYS A 111 18.52 -12.95 7.43
CA LYS A 111 18.12 -14.35 7.23
C LYS A 111 17.38 -14.81 8.49
N VAL A 112 16.14 -15.28 8.31
CA VAL A 112 15.48 -16.22 9.21
C VAL A 112 14.87 -17.31 8.35
#